data_AF-A0A923ZSS3-F1
#
_entry.id   AF-A0A923ZSS3-F1
#
_cell.length_a   1.000
_cell.length_b   1.000
_cell.length_c   1.000
_cell.angle_alpha   90.00
_cell.angle_beta   90.00
_cell.angle_gamma   90.00
#
_symmetry.space_group_name_H-M   'P 1'
#
loop_
_entity.id
_entity.type
_entity.pdbx_description
1 polymer ?
#
loop_
_entity_poly.entity_id
_entity_poly.type
_entity_poly.pdbx_seq_one_letter_code
_entity_poly.pdbx_strand_id
1 'polypeptide(L)'
;MTKNKIAAEDKLFGKNKQVVKKPPVLFKQTQDHLEQLSQIIGCPVLSYFKPPSGNIWSQDLYALMQGLKTIGKVDKLAVYLRSDGGSGMVSLRIIHLLRSFVKELILLAPSECASAATMLALGCDEIHMGPLSSLSPVDSSMVHQLSPMDKVGNKVSISFDELSRVVKLWNKEDTNNDKLLDILESNKTQNVYSNLDNPYKHLYNHIHPLVFGAVDRHSSLSARICREVLSYHITDQDTIQHITDKLNHDYPAHGYPITQKEAISIGLPIRSLSDQALQILNELQLLYGEMAEDQITDFDSISYHDNTVYSIIETVGMQIIYQHNYDKFYRENEKRYIILNDKSGWSKNVFDMTKSGKIVTSRVFI
;
A
#
# COMPACT_ATOMS: atom_id res chain seq x y z
N MET A 1 -21.54 -38.82 -26.20
CA MET A 1 -20.29 -38.01 -26.24
C MET A 1 -20.00 -37.38 -24.87
N THR A 2 -20.06 -38.14 -23.76
CA THR A 2 -20.17 -37.52 -22.42
C THR A 2 -19.44 -38.28 -21.30
N LYS A 3 -18.50 -39.18 -21.64
CA LYS A 3 -17.57 -39.80 -20.67
C LYS A 3 -16.10 -39.51 -20.96
N ASN A 4 -15.75 -39.12 -22.20
CA ASN A 4 -14.37 -38.85 -22.61
C ASN A 4 -13.87 -37.42 -22.33
N LYS A 5 -14.75 -36.49 -21.93
CA LYS A 5 -14.33 -35.12 -21.54
C LYS A 5 -13.88 -35.04 -20.07
N ILE A 6 -14.56 -35.75 -19.17
CA ILE A 6 -14.22 -35.78 -17.74
C ILE A 6 -12.89 -36.52 -17.52
N ALA A 7 -12.62 -37.59 -18.28
CA ALA A 7 -11.35 -38.31 -18.21
C ALA A 7 -10.15 -37.57 -18.84
N ALA A 8 -10.37 -36.46 -19.54
CA ALA A 8 -9.31 -35.63 -20.12
C ALA A 8 -8.87 -34.51 -19.16
N GLU A 9 -9.73 -34.06 -18.25
CA GLU A 9 -9.39 -33.06 -17.23
C GLU A 9 -8.61 -33.68 -16.07
N ASP A 10 -8.91 -34.94 -15.70
CA ASP A 10 -8.18 -35.70 -14.67
C ASP A 10 -6.77 -36.17 -15.11
N LYS A 11 -6.43 -36.04 -16.40
CA LYS A 11 -5.11 -36.43 -16.95
C LYS A 11 -4.07 -35.31 -16.95
N LEU A 12 -4.47 -34.06 -16.66
CA LEU A 12 -3.56 -32.92 -16.60
C LEU A 12 -2.75 -32.87 -15.29
N PHE A 13 -3.22 -33.52 -14.24
CA PHE A 13 -2.53 -33.58 -12.96
C PHE A 13 -1.78 -34.90 -12.84
N GLY A 14 -0.46 -34.85 -13.08
CA GLY A 14 0.43 -35.98 -12.87
C GLY A 14 0.25 -36.58 -11.47
N LYS A 15 0.41 -37.91 -11.38
CA LYS A 15 0.16 -38.77 -10.20
C LYS A 15 1.05 -38.52 -8.96
N ASN A 16 1.60 -37.33 -8.76
CA ASN A 16 2.16 -36.94 -7.47
C ASN A 16 1.18 -35.96 -6.82
N LYS A 17 0.29 -36.49 -5.97
CA LYS A 17 -0.57 -35.67 -5.09
C LYS A 17 0.32 -35.00 -4.04
N GLN A 18 1.02 -33.95 -4.42
CA GLN A 18 1.65 -33.06 -3.46
C GLN A 18 0.56 -32.52 -2.53
N VAL A 19 0.84 -32.51 -1.23
CA VAL A 19 -0.08 -31.97 -0.23
C VAL A 19 -0.04 -30.45 -0.34
N VAL A 20 -1.18 -29.84 -0.65
CA VAL A 20 -1.32 -28.38 -0.72
C VAL A 20 -0.91 -27.77 0.62
N LYS A 21 0.08 -26.89 0.58
CA LYS A 21 0.52 -26.11 1.75
C LYS A 21 -0.61 -25.22 2.26
N LYS A 22 -0.71 -25.07 3.58
CA LYS A 22 -1.75 -24.27 4.22
C LYS A 22 -1.11 -23.32 5.22
N PRO A 23 -1.49 -22.04 5.21
CA PRO A 23 -1.00 -21.12 6.21
C PRO A 23 -1.56 -21.52 7.57
N PRO A 24 -0.79 -21.37 8.66
CA PRO A 24 -1.30 -21.55 10.00
C PRO A 24 -2.36 -20.48 10.31
N VAL A 25 -3.22 -20.76 11.29
CA VAL A 25 -4.14 -19.76 11.86
C VAL A 25 -3.74 -19.55 13.31
N LEU A 26 -2.99 -18.47 13.55
CA LEU A 26 -2.39 -18.14 14.85
C LEU A 26 -3.25 -17.18 15.68
N PHE A 27 -4.56 -17.17 15.43
CA PHE A 27 -5.53 -16.27 16.06
C PHE A 27 -5.45 -16.29 17.59
N LYS A 28 -5.31 -17.47 18.21
CA LYS A 28 -5.24 -17.53 19.68
C LYS A 28 -4.02 -16.78 20.21
N GLN A 29 -2.85 -16.98 19.59
CA GLN A 29 -1.62 -16.31 19.99
C GLN A 29 -1.71 -14.79 19.78
N THR A 30 -2.21 -14.35 18.62
CA THR A 30 -2.28 -12.91 18.30
C THR A 30 -3.23 -12.14 19.22
N GLN A 31 -4.29 -12.78 19.72
CA GLN A 31 -5.24 -12.16 20.64
C GLN A 31 -4.63 -11.78 21.99
N ASP A 32 -3.82 -12.67 22.58
CA ASP A 32 -3.12 -12.37 23.85
C ASP A 32 -2.20 -11.14 23.71
N HIS A 33 -1.50 -11.03 22.57
CA HIS A 33 -0.62 -9.89 22.27
C HIS A 33 -1.40 -8.60 22.02
N LEU A 34 -2.54 -8.65 21.30
CA LEU A 34 -3.39 -7.47 21.05
C LEU A 34 -4.04 -6.94 22.33
N GLU A 35 -4.41 -7.81 23.26
CA GLU A 35 -4.90 -7.41 24.58
C GLU A 35 -3.81 -6.69 25.37
N GLN A 36 -2.60 -7.26 25.44
CA GLN A 36 -1.45 -6.63 26.10
C GLN A 36 -1.10 -5.28 25.46
N LEU A 37 -1.06 -5.22 24.13
CA LEU A 37 -0.75 -3.98 23.41
C LEU A 37 -1.81 -2.90 23.68
N SER A 38 -3.10 -3.26 23.70
CA SER A 38 -4.18 -2.32 24.02
C SER A 38 -4.05 -1.76 25.45
N GLN A 39 -3.61 -2.57 26.40
CA GLN A 39 -3.32 -2.12 27.77
C GLN A 39 -2.12 -1.18 27.84
N ILE A 40 -1.03 -1.48 27.13
CA ILE A 40 0.19 -0.65 27.09
C ILE A 40 -0.11 0.71 26.45
N ILE A 41 -0.85 0.74 25.34
CA ILE A 41 -1.18 1.96 24.62
C ILE A 41 -2.29 2.76 25.32
N GLY A 42 -3.16 2.08 26.08
CA GLY A 42 -4.25 2.71 26.82
C GLY A 42 -5.51 2.97 25.98
N CYS A 43 -5.62 2.36 24.80
CA CYS A 43 -6.81 2.39 23.95
C CYS A 43 -6.92 1.10 23.12
N PRO A 44 -8.09 0.82 22.50
CA PRO A 44 -8.23 -0.33 21.62
C PRO A 44 -7.24 -0.28 20.44
N VAL A 45 -6.77 -1.46 20.02
CA VAL A 45 -5.87 -1.61 18.88
C VAL A 45 -6.59 -2.34 17.73
N LEU A 46 -6.53 -1.76 16.54
CA LEU A 46 -6.89 -2.39 15.28
C LEU A 46 -5.61 -2.66 14.47
N SER A 47 -5.24 -3.92 14.34
CA SER A 47 -4.18 -4.36 13.45
C SER A 47 -4.67 -4.39 12.01
N TYR A 48 -3.91 -3.77 11.11
CA TYR A 48 -4.09 -3.80 9.67
C TYR A 48 -2.74 -4.13 9.02
N PHE A 49 -2.52 -5.43 8.82
CA PHE A 49 -1.27 -5.97 8.31
C PHE A 49 -1.41 -6.42 6.86
N LYS A 50 -0.51 -5.91 6.01
CA LYS A 50 -0.33 -6.38 4.64
C LYS A 50 1.04 -7.04 4.50
N PRO A 51 1.13 -8.33 4.11
CA PRO A 51 2.40 -8.94 3.73
C PRO A 51 3.04 -8.20 2.53
N PRO A 52 4.32 -8.46 2.20
CA PRO A 52 4.94 -7.81 1.03
C PRO A 52 4.22 -8.12 -0.29
N SER A 53 3.55 -9.27 -0.34
CA SER A 53 2.72 -9.69 -1.47
C SER A 53 1.34 -9.00 -1.51
N GLY A 54 0.92 -8.33 -0.44
CA GLY A 54 -0.39 -7.72 -0.26
C GLY A 54 -0.42 -6.21 -0.49
N ASN A 55 -1.49 -5.73 -1.11
CA ASN A 55 -1.71 -4.30 -1.38
C ASN A 55 -2.93 -3.76 -0.61
N ILE A 56 -2.90 -2.47 -0.27
CA ILE A 56 -4.08 -1.70 0.16
C ILE A 56 -5.04 -1.58 -1.04
N TRP A 57 -6.24 -2.11 -0.88
CA TRP A 57 -7.23 -2.24 -1.97
C TRP A 57 -8.66 -2.19 -1.43
N SER A 58 -9.61 -1.97 -2.34
CA SER A 58 -10.98 -1.57 -1.99
C SER A 58 -11.75 -2.55 -1.10
N GLN A 59 -11.42 -3.84 -1.15
CA GLN A 59 -12.09 -4.87 -0.34
C GLN A 59 -11.74 -4.79 1.15
N ASP A 60 -10.59 -4.19 1.50
CA ASP A 60 -10.18 -4.05 2.90
C ASP A 60 -11.17 -3.23 3.72
N LEU A 61 -11.87 -2.28 3.09
CA LEU A 61 -12.82 -1.39 3.77
C LEU A 61 -13.92 -2.15 4.51
N TYR A 62 -14.43 -3.24 3.95
CA TYR A 62 -15.48 -4.01 4.59
C TYR A 62 -14.94 -4.82 5.79
N ALA A 63 -13.73 -5.39 5.66
CA ALA A 63 -13.07 -6.07 6.76
C ALA A 63 -12.70 -5.11 7.91
N LEU A 64 -12.20 -3.91 7.58
CA LEU A 64 -11.95 -2.83 8.55
C LEU A 64 -13.25 -2.38 9.22
N MET A 65 -14.35 -2.24 8.48
CA MET A 65 -15.66 -1.92 9.04
C MET A 65 -16.12 -2.98 10.06
N GLN A 66 -15.88 -4.27 9.82
CA GLN A 66 -16.21 -5.33 10.78
C GLN A 66 -15.36 -5.24 12.05
N GLY A 67 -14.07 -4.90 11.94
CA GLY A 67 -13.20 -4.61 13.08
C GLY A 67 -13.71 -3.42 13.89
N LEU A 68 -14.03 -2.31 13.22
CA LEU A 68 -14.58 -1.12 13.86
C LEU A 68 -15.95 -1.36 14.51
N LYS A 69 -16.82 -2.19 13.91
CA LYS A 69 -18.08 -2.60 14.55
C LYS A 69 -17.87 -3.46 15.79
N THR A 70 -16.79 -4.25 15.83
CA THR A 70 -16.42 -5.06 17.00
C THR A 70 -15.90 -4.18 18.13
N ILE A 71 -15.10 -3.16 17.81
CA ILE A 71 -14.57 -2.17 18.78
C ILE A 71 -15.68 -1.22 19.27
N GLY A 72 -16.58 -0.79 18.37
CA GLY A 72 -17.55 0.25 18.62
C GLY A 72 -16.99 1.67 18.41
N LYS A 73 -17.77 2.69 18.80
CA LYS A 73 -17.32 4.09 18.76
C LYS A 73 -16.49 4.39 20.00
N VAL A 74 -15.31 4.97 19.81
CA VAL A 74 -14.34 5.26 20.88
C VAL A 74 -13.72 6.63 20.69
N ASP A 75 -13.24 7.24 21.77
CA ASP A 75 -12.57 8.55 21.65
C ASP A 75 -11.20 8.41 20.97
N LYS A 76 -10.45 7.35 21.30
CA LYS A 76 -9.09 7.10 20.81
C LYS A 76 -8.95 5.67 20.31
N LEU A 77 -8.30 5.48 19.17
CA LEU A 77 -8.00 4.18 18.57
C LEU A 77 -6.55 4.16 18.09
N ALA A 78 -5.84 3.08 18.41
CA ALA A 78 -4.54 2.79 17.83
C ALA A 78 -4.69 1.85 16.63
N VAL A 79 -4.00 2.15 15.54
CA VAL A 79 -3.95 1.32 14.34
C VAL A 79 -2.54 0.81 14.16
N TYR A 80 -2.33 -0.50 14.33
CA TYR A 80 -1.07 -1.12 13.91
C TYR A 80 -1.09 -1.28 12.39
N LEU A 81 -0.19 -0.58 11.69
CA LEU A 81 -0.06 -0.65 10.24
C LEU A 81 1.32 -1.18 9.84
N ARG A 82 1.29 -2.09 8.88
CA ARG A 82 2.43 -2.42 8.02
C ARG A 82 1.92 -2.68 6.62
N SER A 83 2.51 -2.04 5.61
CA SER A 83 2.15 -2.24 4.20
C SER A 83 3.13 -1.57 3.26
N ASP A 84 3.37 -2.23 2.12
CA ASP A 84 4.25 -1.73 1.05
C ASP A 84 3.48 -0.82 0.06
N GLY A 85 2.21 -0.48 0.36
CA GLY A 85 1.41 0.48 -0.39
C GLY A 85 0.19 -0.13 -1.08
N GLY A 86 -0.18 0.44 -2.24
CA GLY A 86 -1.41 0.11 -2.95
C GLY A 86 -2.15 1.37 -3.42
N SER A 87 -3.46 1.43 -3.21
CA SER A 87 -4.27 2.56 -3.68
C SER A 87 -4.39 3.68 -2.64
N GLY A 88 -3.81 4.85 -2.93
CA GLY A 88 -3.97 6.05 -2.10
C GLY A 88 -5.43 6.51 -1.95
N MET A 89 -6.27 6.29 -2.98
CA MET A 89 -7.72 6.56 -2.87
C MET A 89 -8.40 5.66 -1.85
N VAL A 90 -7.92 4.42 -1.70
CA VAL A 90 -8.45 3.52 -0.67
C VAL A 90 -7.95 3.96 0.70
N SER A 91 -6.70 4.41 0.84
CA SER A 91 -6.22 5.03 2.09
C SER A 91 -7.08 6.20 2.54
N LEU A 92 -7.46 7.11 1.62
CA LEU A 92 -8.39 8.19 1.93
C LEU A 92 -9.73 7.66 2.46
N ARG A 93 -10.30 6.65 1.79
CA ARG A 93 -11.56 6.02 2.22
C ARG A 93 -11.42 5.33 3.58
N ILE A 94 -10.27 4.72 3.86
CA ILE A 94 -9.99 4.08 5.15
C ILE A 94 -9.94 5.14 6.25
N ILE A 95 -9.26 6.27 6.04
CA ILE A 95 -9.25 7.38 7.01
C ILE A 95 -10.65 7.93 7.26
N HIS A 96 -11.46 8.15 6.21
CA HIS A 96 -12.85 8.57 6.38
C HIS A 96 -13.67 7.56 7.17
N LEU A 97 -13.49 6.27 6.91
CA LEU A 97 -14.14 5.21 7.66
C LEU A 97 -13.71 5.24 9.13
N LEU A 98 -12.41 5.28 9.41
CA LEU A 98 -11.88 5.33 10.78
C LEU A 98 -12.43 6.54 11.54
N ARG A 99 -12.34 7.75 10.95
CA ARG A 99 -12.83 9.01 11.54
C ARG A 99 -14.34 9.02 11.81
N SER A 100 -15.13 8.16 11.15
CA SER A 100 -16.56 8.01 11.46
C SER A 100 -16.84 7.24 12.77
N PHE A 101 -15.84 6.51 13.28
CA PHE A 101 -15.92 5.74 14.53
C PHE A 101 -15.10 6.36 15.67
N VAL A 102 -14.09 7.16 15.35
CA VAL A 102 -13.07 7.59 16.34
C VAL A 102 -12.73 9.06 16.20
N LYS A 103 -12.41 9.72 17.32
CA LYS A 103 -12.01 11.13 17.31
C LYS A 103 -10.51 11.28 17.08
N GLU A 104 -9.70 10.51 17.81
CA GLU A 104 -8.24 10.54 17.76
C GLU A 104 -7.69 9.19 17.28
N LEU A 105 -6.78 9.25 16.29
CA LEU A 105 -6.10 8.13 15.68
C LEU A 105 -4.62 8.15 16.02
N ILE A 106 -4.14 7.04 16.55
CA ILE A 106 -2.71 6.80 16.75
C ILE A 106 -2.27 5.73 15.76
N LEU A 107 -1.24 5.99 14.97
CA LEU A 107 -0.60 4.95 14.18
C LEU A 107 0.48 4.28 15.02
N LEU A 108 0.50 2.94 15.02
CA LEU A 108 1.64 2.15 15.47
C LEU A 108 2.31 1.58 14.21
N ALA A 109 3.47 2.12 13.85
CA ALA A 109 4.23 1.69 12.68
C ALA A 109 5.58 1.13 13.15
N PRO A 110 5.68 -0.16 13.51
CA PRO A 110 6.95 -0.77 13.93
C PRO A 110 7.91 -1.02 12.76
N SER A 111 7.40 -1.06 11.52
CA SER A 111 8.16 -1.34 10.29
C SER A 111 7.64 -0.48 9.12
N GLU A 112 7.80 -0.96 7.88
CA GLU A 112 7.52 -0.19 6.66
C GLU A 112 6.04 0.17 6.48
N CYS A 113 5.81 1.46 6.20
CA CYS A 113 4.53 2.01 5.72
C CYS A 113 4.78 2.81 4.44
N ALA A 114 4.83 2.14 3.29
CA ALA A 114 5.15 2.78 2.02
C ALA A 114 3.92 3.30 1.26
N SER A 115 4.10 4.39 0.50
CA SER A 115 3.16 4.93 -0.49
C SER A 115 1.76 5.14 0.08
N ALA A 116 0.75 4.36 -0.34
CA ALA A 116 -0.60 4.43 0.19
C ALA A 116 -0.67 4.23 1.72
N ALA A 117 0.25 3.46 2.32
CA ALA A 117 0.33 3.30 3.76
C ALA A 117 0.87 4.56 4.45
N THR A 118 1.82 5.28 3.83
CA THR A 118 2.21 6.62 4.29
C THR A 118 1.01 7.57 4.25
N MET A 119 0.19 7.57 3.19
CA MET A 119 -1.02 8.39 3.15
C MET A 119 -2.01 8.07 4.28
N LEU A 120 -2.11 6.80 4.70
CA LEU A 120 -2.89 6.43 5.88
C LEU A 120 -2.25 7.00 7.15
N ALA A 121 -0.93 6.86 7.30
CA ALA A 121 -0.17 7.42 8.42
C ALA A 121 -0.40 8.94 8.59
N LEU A 122 -0.41 9.69 7.49
CA LEU A 122 -0.68 11.13 7.48
C LEU A 122 -2.08 11.49 8.00
N GLY A 123 -3.03 10.56 7.95
CA GLY A 123 -4.38 10.76 8.49
C GLY A 123 -4.51 10.51 10.00
N CYS A 124 -3.44 10.10 10.68
CA CYS A 124 -3.40 9.86 12.12
C CYS A 124 -2.87 11.09 12.87
N ASP A 125 -3.43 11.36 14.06
CA ASP A 125 -3.08 12.48 14.92
C ASP A 125 -1.69 12.31 15.56
N GLU A 126 -1.28 11.07 15.80
CA GLU A 126 0.07 10.71 16.24
C GLU A 126 0.59 9.51 15.44
N ILE A 127 1.90 9.49 15.16
CA ILE A 127 2.58 8.36 14.50
C ILE A 127 3.68 7.84 15.41
N HIS A 128 3.50 6.64 15.95
CA HIS A 128 4.47 6.00 16.83
C HIS A 128 5.37 5.09 16.00
N MET A 129 6.65 5.46 15.92
CA MET A 129 7.67 4.76 15.12
C MET A 129 8.67 4.04 16.02
N GLY A 130 9.13 2.88 15.56
CA GLY A 130 10.26 2.15 16.11
C GLY A 130 11.56 2.38 15.32
N PRO A 131 12.66 1.73 15.74
CA PRO A 131 13.97 1.88 15.07
C PRO A 131 14.04 1.32 13.64
N LEU A 132 13.18 0.34 13.31
CA LEU A 132 13.09 -0.28 11.99
C LEU A 132 12.04 0.35 11.08
N SER A 133 11.40 1.42 11.55
CA SER A 133 10.24 2.00 10.89
C SER A 133 10.64 3.04 9.86
N SER A 134 9.95 3.01 8.73
CA SER A 134 10.11 3.98 7.67
C SER A 134 8.76 4.29 7.03
N LEU A 135 8.57 5.57 6.73
CA LEU A 135 7.59 6.00 5.74
C LEU A 135 8.29 6.09 4.38
N SER A 136 7.53 6.29 3.31
CA SER A 136 8.11 6.55 2.00
C SER A 136 7.45 7.77 1.35
N PRO A 137 8.07 8.32 0.30
CA PRO A 137 7.41 9.25 -0.60
C PRO A 137 6.08 8.71 -1.10
N VAL A 138 5.18 9.65 -1.41
CA VAL A 138 3.85 9.39 -1.95
C VAL A 138 3.73 9.93 -3.38
N ASP A 139 4.87 10.19 -4.03
CA ASP A 139 4.91 10.52 -5.44
C ASP A 139 4.25 9.40 -6.25
N SER A 140 3.51 9.81 -7.27
CA SER A 140 2.56 8.93 -7.92
C SER A 140 3.06 8.58 -9.32
N SER A 141 3.42 7.32 -9.54
CA SER A 141 3.68 6.76 -10.86
C SER A 141 2.47 5.97 -11.36
N MET A 142 2.25 5.93 -12.67
CA MET A 142 1.18 5.13 -13.24
C MET A 142 1.56 4.46 -14.55
N VAL A 143 0.87 3.36 -14.84
CA VAL A 143 0.86 2.72 -16.15
C VAL A 143 -0.40 3.15 -16.90
N HIS A 144 -0.25 3.84 -18.02
CA HIS A 144 -1.35 4.25 -18.89
C HIS A 144 -1.50 3.28 -20.08
N GLN A 145 -2.68 3.24 -20.71
CA GLN A 145 -2.90 2.40 -21.89
C GLN A 145 -1.94 2.73 -23.05
N LEU A 146 -1.49 3.97 -23.10
CA LEU A 146 -0.57 4.55 -24.08
C LEU A 146 0.85 4.75 -23.52
N SER A 147 1.19 4.11 -22.39
CA SER A 147 2.56 4.08 -21.89
C SER A 147 3.49 3.38 -22.89
N PRO A 148 4.78 3.78 -22.96
CA PRO A 148 5.80 3.06 -23.72
C PRO A 148 5.91 1.60 -23.28
N MET A 149 6.41 0.74 -24.18
CA MET A 149 6.71 -0.65 -23.87
C MET A 149 8.20 -0.83 -23.58
N ASP A 150 8.54 -1.67 -22.60
CA ASP A 150 9.89 -2.14 -22.38
C ASP A 150 10.32 -3.19 -23.44
N LYS A 151 11.56 -3.68 -23.35
CA LYS A 151 12.11 -4.68 -24.28
C LYS A 151 11.41 -6.04 -24.22
N VAL A 152 10.63 -6.30 -23.18
CA VAL A 152 9.93 -7.57 -22.91
C VAL A 152 8.43 -7.45 -23.21
N GLY A 153 7.96 -6.25 -23.61
CA GLY A 153 6.58 -5.99 -23.99
C GLY A 153 5.67 -5.56 -22.83
N ASN A 154 6.23 -5.22 -21.66
CA ASN A 154 5.45 -4.65 -20.56
C ASN A 154 5.36 -3.14 -20.71
N LYS A 155 4.24 -2.56 -20.27
CA LYS A 155 4.10 -1.10 -20.23
C LYS A 155 4.94 -0.53 -19.10
N VAL A 156 5.70 0.52 -19.43
CA VAL A 156 6.54 1.26 -18.48
C VAL A 156 5.67 2.18 -17.63
N SER A 157 5.88 2.15 -16.31
CA SER A 157 5.30 3.13 -15.39
C SER A 157 5.99 4.47 -15.56
N ILE A 158 5.23 5.56 -15.54
CA ILE A 158 5.76 6.91 -15.70
C ILE A 158 5.37 7.72 -14.47
N SER A 159 6.34 8.37 -13.84
CA SER A 159 6.13 9.33 -12.75
C SER A 159 6.06 10.76 -13.28
N PHE A 160 5.19 11.58 -12.70
CA PHE A 160 5.19 13.02 -12.95
C PHE A 160 6.50 13.66 -12.52
N ASP A 161 7.06 13.23 -11.40
CA ASP A 161 8.30 13.79 -10.86
C ASP A 161 9.48 13.55 -11.80
N GLU A 162 9.60 12.34 -12.36
CA GLU A 162 10.62 11.99 -13.36
C GLU A 162 10.55 12.90 -14.60
N LEU A 163 9.33 13.11 -15.14
CA LEU A 163 9.14 14.02 -16.27
C LEU A 163 9.51 15.47 -15.89
N SER A 164 9.13 15.91 -14.69
CA SER A 164 9.47 17.24 -14.19
C SER A 164 10.98 17.42 -14.05
N ARG A 165 11.71 16.38 -13.62
CA ARG A 165 13.17 16.40 -13.49
C ARG A 165 13.85 16.51 -14.84
N VAL A 166 13.37 15.80 -15.86
CA VAL A 166 13.90 15.93 -17.24
C VAL A 166 13.76 17.38 -17.73
N VAL A 167 12.58 17.98 -17.55
CA VAL A 167 12.35 19.39 -17.92
C VAL A 167 13.23 20.35 -17.10
N LYS A 168 13.40 20.11 -15.80
CA LYS A 168 14.28 20.91 -14.94
C LYS A 168 15.75 20.80 -15.36
N LEU A 169 16.22 19.61 -15.73
CA LEU A 169 17.60 19.39 -16.20
C LEU A 169 17.83 20.08 -17.54
N TRP A 170 16.88 19.97 -18.48
CA TRP A 170 16.92 20.68 -19.76
C TRP A 170 17.09 22.19 -19.56
N ASN A 171 16.23 22.80 -18.74
CA ASN A 171 16.27 24.24 -18.48
C ASN A 171 17.58 24.68 -17.79
N LYS A 172 18.22 23.81 -16.99
CA LYS A 172 19.53 24.08 -16.37
C LYS A 172 20.67 24.02 -17.37
N GLU A 173 20.64 23.10 -18.33
CA GLU A 173 21.65 23.04 -19.39
C GLU A 173 21.54 24.23 -20.35
N ASP A 174 20.31 24.66 -20.67
CA ASP A 174 20.08 25.87 -21.50
C ASP A 174 20.53 27.17 -20.80
N THR A 175 20.47 27.23 -19.47
CA THR A 175 20.94 28.41 -18.70
C THR A 175 22.45 28.44 -18.50
N ASN A 176 23.13 27.29 -18.51
CA ASN A 176 24.60 27.20 -18.50
C ASN A 176 25.25 27.44 -19.88
N ASN A 177 24.45 27.51 -20.95
CA ASN A 177 24.91 28.05 -22.23
C ASN A 177 24.96 29.59 -22.11
N ASP A 178 26.12 30.11 -21.68
CA ASP A 178 26.51 31.52 -21.43
C ASP A 178 26.16 32.56 -22.51
N LYS A 179 25.44 32.21 -23.59
CA LYS A 179 24.93 33.17 -24.58
C LYS A 179 23.60 33.81 -24.22
N LEU A 180 22.85 33.28 -23.25
CA LEU A 180 21.53 33.84 -22.91
C LEU A 180 21.60 34.97 -21.86
N LEU A 181 22.58 34.94 -20.95
CA LEU A 181 22.73 35.95 -19.90
C LEU A 181 23.11 37.34 -20.45
N ASP A 182 23.97 37.41 -21.47
CA ASP A 182 24.32 38.68 -22.16
C ASP A 182 23.10 39.34 -22.87
N ILE A 183 22.12 38.53 -23.30
CA ILE A 183 20.91 39.01 -23.98
C ILE A 183 19.84 39.47 -22.98
N LEU A 184 19.85 38.92 -21.76
CA LEU A 184 18.87 39.22 -20.72
C LEU A 184 19.14 40.56 -20.00
N GLU A 185 20.38 40.98 -19.85
CA GLU A 185 20.70 42.30 -19.26
C GLU A 185 20.42 43.46 -20.21
N SER A 186 20.43 43.21 -21.53
CA SER A 186 20.30 44.25 -22.56
C SER A 186 18.85 44.53 -23.00
N ASN A 187 17.88 43.66 -22.69
CA ASN A 187 16.47 43.84 -23.09
C ASN A 187 15.50 43.73 -21.90
N LYS A 188 15.32 44.84 -21.17
CA LYS A 188 14.16 45.07 -20.29
C LYS A 188 12.89 45.30 -21.11
N THR A 189 12.41 44.27 -21.81
CA THR A 189 11.10 44.30 -22.47
C THR A 189 10.56 42.87 -22.54
N GLN A 190 9.27 42.76 -22.22
CA GLN A 190 8.50 41.52 -22.11
C GLN A 190 8.72 40.57 -23.31
N ASN A 191 8.71 39.25 -23.03
CA ASN A 191 8.83 38.11 -23.96
C ASN A 191 10.23 37.60 -24.32
N VAL A 192 11.06 37.25 -23.32
CA VAL A 192 12.31 36.48 -23.58
C VAL A 192 12.09 34.94 -23.59
N TYR A 193 10.89 34.45 -23.27
CA TYR A 193 10.61 33.01 -23.29
C TYR A 193 10.25 32.43 -24.67
N SER A 194 10.30 33.21 -25.76
CA SER A 194 9.83 32.76 -27.09
C SER A 194 10.85 31.95 -27.90
N ASN A 195 12.10 31.80 -27.44
CA ASN A 195 13.16 31.09 -28.17
C ASN A 195 13.68 29.81 -27.47
N LEU A 196 13.02 29.35 -26.41
CA LEU A 196 13.32 28.05 -25.82
C LEU A 196 12.47 26.99 -26.55
N ASP A 197 13.14 26.06 -27.23
CA ASP A 197 12.46 24.91 -27.83
C ASP A 197 11.67 24.20 -26.73
N ASN A 198 10.35 24.06 -26.93
CA ASN A 198 9.48 23.47 -25.92
C ASN A 198 9.90 22.00 -25.67
N PRO A 199 10.41 21.63 -24.48
CA PRO A 199 10.93 20.29 -24.22
C PRO A 199 9.84 19.22 -24.36
N TYR A 200 8.57 19.58 -24.13
CA TYR A 200 7.45 18.66 -24.32
C TYR A 200 7.31 18.20 -25.77
N LYS A 201 7.65 19.03 -26.76
CA LYS A 201 7.58 18.65 -28.18
C LYS A 201 8.50 17.45 -28.47
N HIS A 202 9.68 17.40 -27.85
CA HIS A 202 10.59 16.27 -27.97
C HIS A 202 10.09 15.06 -27.20
N LEU A 203 9.59 15.25 -25.99
CA LEU A 203 9.08 14.17 -25.16
C LEU A 203 7.81 13.51 -25.74
N TYR A 204 6.97 14.26 -26.46
CA TYR A 204 5.77 13.73 -27.12
C TYR A 204 6.05 12.67 -28.18
N ASN A 205 7.28 12.64 -28.72
CA ASN A 205 7.71 11.58 -29.65
C ASN A 205 7.96 10.25 -28.94
N HIS A 206 8.15 10.26 -27.62
CA HIS A 206 8.47 9.10 -26.80
C HIS A 206 7.33 8.71 -25.86
N ILE A 207 6.57 9.69 -25.37
CA ILE A 207 5.48 9.52 -24.42
C ILE A 207 4.25 10.22 -24.97
N HIS A 208 3.15 9.50 -25.08
CA HIS A 208 1.93 10.06 -25.67
C HIS A 208 1.38 11.23 -24.82
N PRO A 209 0.92 12.36 -25.40
CA PRO A 209 0.44 13.54 -24.65
C PRO A 209 -0.66 13.24 -23.62
N LEU A 210 -1.57 12.32 -23.90
CA LEU A 210 -2.58 11.86 -22.93
C LEU A 210 -1.97 11.23 -21.66
N VAL A 211 -0.76 10.68 -21.75
CA VAL A 211 -0.03 10.14 -20.59
C VAL A 211 0.43 11.28 -19.70
N PHE A 212 0.92 12.40 -20.25
CA PHE A 212 1.25 13.62 -19.48
C PHE A 212 0.04 14.13 -18.69
N GLY A 213 -1.12 14.26 -19.34
CA GLY A 213 -2.36 14.65 -18.66
C GLY A 213 -2.86 13.60 -17.65
N ALA A 214 -2.48 12.34 -17.79
CA ALA A 214 -2.81 11.30 -16.82
C ALA A 214 -1.91 11.39 -15.58
N VAL A 215 -0.58 11.48 -15.75
CA VAL A 215 0.38 11.58 -14.64
C VAL A 215 0.22 12.87 -13.85
N ASP A 216 -0.05 14.00 -14.51
CA ASP A 216 -0.33 15.29 -13.86
C ASP A 216 -1.57 15.21 -12.95
N ARG A 217 -2.67 14.62 -13.44
CA ARG A 217 -3.87 14.39 -12.64
C ARG A 217 -3.62 13.47 -11.46
N HIS A 218 -2.73 12.49 -11.59
CA HIS A 218 -2.42 11.54 -10.52
C HIS A 218 -1.53 12.13 -9.45
N SER A 219 -0.55 12.95 -9.84
CA SER A 219 0.25 13.74 -8.91
C SER A 219 -0.65 14.73 -8.14
N SER A 220 -1.52 15.44 -8.85
CA SER A 220 -2.53 16.32 -8.23
C SER A 220 -3.47 15.59 -7.27
N LEU A 221 -3.85 14.35 -7.61
CA LEU A 221 -4.66 13.50 -6.73
C LEU A 221 -3.90 13.11 -5.46
N SER A 222 -2.63 12.72 -5.58
CA SER A 222 -1.78 12.38 -4.44
C SER A 222 -1.65 13.55 -3.47
N ALA A 223 -1.32 14.74 -3.98
CA ALA A 223 -1.25 15.97 -3.20
C ALA A 223 -2.60 16.33 -2.56
N ARG A 224 -3.71 16.15 -3.27
CA ARG A 224 -5.06 16.39 -2.71
C ARG A 224 -5.38 15.42 -1.57
N ILE A 225 -5.05 14.14 -1.71
CA ILE A 225 -5.28 13.13 -0.66
C ILE A 225 -4.47 13.50 0.59
N CYS A 226 -3.18 13.82 0.44
CA CYS A 226 -2.32 14.19 1.57
C CYS A 226 -2.88 15.40 2.33
N ARG A 227 -3.27 16.46 1.62
CA ARG A 227 -3.88 17.64 2.24
C ARG A 227 -5.19 17.31 2.98
N GLU A 228 -6.06 16.51 2.37
CA GLU A 228 -7.33 16.09 2.98
C GLU A 228 -7.08 15.31 4.27
N VAL A 229 -6.21 14.30 4.26
CA VAL A 229 -5.98 13.45 5.44
C VAL A 229 -5.26 14.21 6.57
N LEU A 230 -4.31 15.11 6.23
CA LEU A 230 -3.63 15.96 7.22
C LEU A 230 -4.60 16.97 7.87
N SER A 231 -5.59 17.46 7.12
CA SER A 231 -6.55 18.46 7.61
C SER A 231 -7.44 17.98 8.75
N TYR A 232 -7.48 16.67 9.03
CA TYR A 232 -8.21 16.13 10.17
C TYR A 232 -7.60 16.54 11.53
N HIS A 233 -6.30 16.83 11.57
CA HIS A 233 -5.58 17.04 12.84
C HIS A 233 -4.56 18.19 12.79
N ILE A 234 -4.17 18.66 11.60
CA ILE A 234 -3.36 19.87 11.43
C ILE A 234 -4.26 21.01 10.95
N THR A 235 -4.21 22.16 11.64
CA THR A 235 -4.97 23.36 11.23
C THR A 235 -4.16 24.31 10.36
N ASP A 236 -2.83 24.34 10.55
CA ASP A 236 -1.94 25.23 9.82
C ASP A 236 -1.77 24.79 8.36
N GLN A 237 -2.25 25.62 7.44
CA GLN A 237 -2.24 25.32 6.00
C GLN A 237 -0.83 25.32 5.42
N ASP A 238 0.07 26.15 5.95
CA ASP A 238 1.46 26.21 5.47
C ASP A 238 2.21 24.93 5.84
N THR A 239 2.01 24.41 7.06
CA THR A 239 2.52 23.10 7.48
C THR A 239 1.97 21.97 6.60
N ILE A 240 0.66 21.94 6.34
CA ILE A 240 0.04 20.93 5.46
C ILE A 240 0.67 20.97 4.05
N GLN A 241 0.84 22.17 3.50
CA GLN A 241 1.41 22.37 2.18
C GLN A 241 2.88 21.94 2.16
N HIS A 242 3.67 22.32 3.16
CA HIS A 242 5.07 21.93 3.31
C HIS A 242 5.23 20.40 3.35
N ILE A 243 4.49 19.71 4.22
CA ILE A 243 4.54 18.24 4.34
C ILE A 243 4.16 17.59 3.01
N THR A 244 3.08 18.07 2.39
CA THR A 244 2.59 17.52 1.11
C THR A 244 3.63 17.66 0.01
N ASP A 245 4.22 18.85 -0.15
CA ASP A 245 5.22 19.09 -1.19
C ASP A 245 6.48 18.27 -0.96
N LYS A 246 6.94 18.18 0.30
CA LYS A 246 8.08 17.36 0.69
C LYS A 246 7.89 15.91 0.27
N LEU A 247 6.76 15.31 0.63
CA LEU A 247 6.47 13.90 0.37
C LEU A 247 6.18 13.57 -1.10
N ASN A 248 5.76 14.55 -1.90
CA ASN A 248 5.43 14.34 -3.32
C ASN A 248 6.58 14.64 -4.29
N HIS A 249 7.55 15.49 -3.92
CA HIS A 249 8.50 16.04 -4.90
C HIS A 249 9.97 16.05 -4.45
N ASP A 250 10.26 16.07 -3.15
CA ASP A 250 11.62 16.39 -2.68
C ASP A 250 12.54 15.18 -2.58
N TYR A 251 11.98 13.96 -2.52
CA TYR A 251 12.76 12.76 -2.34
C TYR A 251 13.30 12.21 -3.67
N PRO A 252 14.51 11.61 -3.67
CA PRO A 252 15.20 11.20 -4.89
C PRO A 252 14.68 9.88 -5.48
N ALA A 253 13.90 9.11 -4.72
CA ALA A 253 13.38 7.82 -5.13
C ALA A 253 12.07 7.50 -4.40
N HIS A 254 11.13 6.82 -5.07
CA HIS A 254 9.85 6.42 -4.48
C HIS A 254 10.03 5.51 -3.23
N GLY A 255 11.08 4.69 -3.22
CA GLY A 255 11.42 3.81 -2.09
C GLY A 255 12.38 4.45 -1.06
N TYR A 256 12.52 5.78 -1.06
CA TYR A 256 13.40 6.45 -0.10
C TYR A 256 12.87 6.25 1.34
N PRO A 257 13.67 5.72 2.28
CA PRO A 257 13.21 5.44 3.63
C PRO A 257 13.21 6.72 4.48
N ILE A 258 12.02 7.26 4.73
CA ILE A 258 11.83 8.41 5.62
C ILE A 258 11.83 7.90 7.05
N THR A 259 12.97 8.02 7.71
CA THR A 259 13.18 7.55 9.09
C THR A 259 12.50 8.46 10.11
N GLN A 260 12.39 8.00 11.36
CA GLN A 260 11.82 8.77 12.46
C GLN A 260 12.37 10.20 12.59
N LYS A 261 13.71 10.36 12.50
CA LYS A 261 14.36 11.68 12.64
C LYS A 261 13.96 12.64 11.53
N GLU A 262 13.79 12.12 10.31
CA GLU A 262 13.39 12.90 9.16
C GLU A 262 11.89 13.18 9.15
N ALA A 263 11.07 12.21 9.53
CA ALA A 263 9.64 12.41 9.71
C ALA A 263 9.35 13.54 10.72
N ILE A 264 10.14 13.64 11.81
CA ILE A 264 10.09 14.78 12.74
C ILE A 264 10.51 16.09 12.05
N SER A 265 11.61 16.08 11.27
CA SER A 265 12.13 17.31 10.66
C SER A 265 11.21 17.90 9.60
N ILE A 266 10.39 17.08 8.94
CA ILE A 266 9.38 17.53 7.96
C ILE A 266 8.07 18.00 8.61
N GLY A 267 7.91 17.84 9.93
CA GLY A 267 6.76 18.33 10.68
C GLY A 267 5.66 17.30 10.99
N LEU A 268 5.93 16.00 10.86
CA LEU A 268 4.94 14.97 11.24
C LEU A 268 4.87 14.81 12.77
N PRO A 269 3.69 14.45 13.33
CA PRO A 269 3.49 14.26 14.77
C PRO A 269 4.05 12.91 15.26
N ILE A 270 5.37 12.78 15.24
CA ILE A 270 6.05 11.52 15.53
C ILE A 270 6.30 11.34 17.04
N ARG A 271 6.09 10.12 17.54
CA ARG A 271 6.55 9.66 18.84
C ARG A 271 7.35 8.36 18.71
N SER A 272 8.22 8.08 19.67
CA SER A 272 8.90 6.78 19.75
C SER A 272 7.96 5.75 20.38
N LEU A 273 7.94 4.54 19.84
CA LEU A 273 7.34 3.38 20.52
C LEU A 273 8.09 3.11 21.82
N SER A 274 7.37 2.76 22.89
CA SER A 274 8.00 2.25 24.12
C SER A 274 8.59 0.86 23.85
N ASP A 275 9.64 0.48 24.59
CA ASP A 275 10.28 -0.83 24.43
C ASP A 275 9.28 -1.99 24.60
N GLN A 276 8.34 -1.85 25.53
CA GLN A 276 7.27 -2.84 25.76
C GLN A 276 6.32 -2.94 24.56
N ALA A 277 5.85 -1.81 24.01
CA ALA A 277 4.97 -1.81 22.84
C ALA A 277 5.69 -2.36 21.61
N LEU A 278 6.96 -1.97 21.42
CA LEU A 278 7.79 -2.44 20.31
C LEU A 278 8.02 -3.95 20.36
N GLN A 279 8.27 -4.52 21.55
CA GLN A 279 8.41 -5.97 21.71
C GLN A 279 7.14 -6.71 21.25
N ILE A 280 5.97 -6.31 21.73
CA ILE A 280 4.70 -6.93 21.38
C ILE A 280 4.38 -6.77 19.88
N LEU A 281 4.66 -5.59 19.31
CA LEU A 281 4.49 -5.34 17.88
C LEU A 281 5.40 -6.22 17.01
N ASN A 282 6.64 -6.49 17.46
CA ASN A 282 7.55 -7.40 16.76
C ASN A 282 7.07 -8.85 16.84
N GLU A 283 6.56 -9.29 18.00
CA GLU A 283 5.95 -10.61 18.17
C GLU A 283 4.72 -10.78 17.27
N LEU A 284 3.84 -9.78 17.21
CA LEU A 284 2.71 -9.74 16.27
C LEU A 284 3.19 -9.78 14.82
N GLN A 285 4.22 -9.02 14.46
CA GLN A 285 4.76 -9.01 13.11
C GLN A 285 5.30 -10.38 12.69
N LEU A 286 5.94 -11.12 13.59
CA LEU A 286 6.40 -12.49 13.33
C LEU A 286 5.24 -13.45 13.13
N LEU A 287 4.21 -13.40 13.99
CA LEU A 287 3.01 -14.23 13.86
C LEU A 287 2.24 -13.93 12.57
N TYR A 288 2.10 -12.65 12.21
CA TYR A 288 1.49 -12.24 10.94
C TYR A 288 2.32 -12.64 9.73
N GLY A 289 3.66 -12.55 9.84
CA GLY A 289 4.59 -13.03 8.83
C GLY A 289 4.46 -14.54 8.58
N GLU A 290 4.38 -15.34 9.64
CA GLU A 290 4.20 -16.80 9.54
C GLU A 290 2.86 -17.17 8.86
N MET A 291 1.78 -16.48 9.22
CA MET A 291 0.47 -16.70 8.57
C MET A 291 0.46 -16.27 7.09
N ALA A 292 1.30 -15.31 6.72
CA ALA A 292 1.33 -14.71 5.39
C ALA A 292 2.55 -15.13 4.54
N GLU A 293 3.31 -16.13 4.98
CA GLU A 293 4.36 -16.75 4.18
C GLU A 293 3.76 -17.37 2.89
N ASP A 294 4.51 -17.33 1.78
CA ASP A 294 4.06 -17.85 0.50
C ASP A 294 3.70 -19.35 0.57
N GLN A 295 2.41 -19.66 0.46
CA GLN A 295 1.88 -21.03 0.52
C GLN A 295 1.68 -21.59 -0.89
N ILE A 296 2.75 -21.57 -1.68
CA ILE A 296 2.75 -22.06 -3.06
C ILE A 296 3.12 -23.55 -3.10
N THR A 297 2.30 -24.33 -3.79
CA THR A 297 2.53 -25.76 -4.06
C THR A 297 2.64 -25.99 -5.56
N ASP A 298 3.85 -26.26 -6.04
CA ASP A 298 4.12 -26.52 -7.46
C ASP A 298 3.76 -27.98 -7.82
N PHE A 299 2.79 -28.17 -8.71
CA PHE A 299 2.43 -29.52 -9.16
C PHE A 299 3.33 -29.99 -10.31
N ASP A 300 3.67 -29.08 -11.21
CA ASP A 300 4.60 -29.28 -12.32
C ASP A 300 5.19 -27.94 -12.81
N SER A 301 5.92 -27.95 -13.92
CA SER A 301 6.60 -26.76 -14.47
C SER A 301 5.65 -25.67 -14.99
N ILE A 302 4.36 -25.96 -15.14
CA ILE A 302 3.37 -25.04 -15.71
C ILE A 302 2.17 -24.81 -14.79
N SER A 303 2.11 -25.48 -13.63
CA SER A 303 0.96 -25.39 -12.73
C SER A 303 1.33 -25.41 -11.25
N TYR A 304 0.65 -24.57 -10.49
CA TYR A 304 0.81 -24.45 -9.05
C TYR A 304 -0.50 -24.06 -8.37
N HIS A 305 -0.61 -24.37 -7.08
CA HIS A 305 -1.67 -23.88 -6.21
C HIS A 305 -1.15 -22.75 -5.32
N ASP A 306 -1.90 -21.65 -5.25
CA ASP A 306 -1.63 -20.52 -4.35
C ASP A 306 -2.66 -20.54 -3.23
N ASN A 307 -2.17 -20.64 -1.99
CA ASN A 307 -3.00 -20.64 -0.78
C ASN A 307 -2.60 -19.53 0.22
N THR A 308 -1.96 -18.46 -0.27
CA THR A 308 -1.28 -17.45 0.56
C THR A 308 -2.26 -16.44 1.17
N VAL A 309 -1.97 -15.96 2.38
CA VAL A 309 -2.72 -14.86 3.03
C VAL A 309 -2.17 -13.52 2.56
N TYR A 310 -3.04 -12.60 2.17
CA TYR A 310 -2.69 -11.29 1.58
C TYR A 310 -3.18 -10.08 2.37
N SER A 311 -3.99 -10.31 3.41
CA SER A 311 -4.50 -9.25 4.29
C SER A 311 -4.87 -9.85 5.62
N ILE A 312 -4.46 -9.22 6.71
CA ILE A 312 -4.87 -9.58 8.06
C ILE A 312 -5.38 -8.30 8.74
N ILE A 313 -6.64 -8.33 9.15
CA ILE A 313 -7.28 -7.24 9.90
C ILE A 313 -7.77 -7.85 11.21
N GLU A 314 -7.31 -7.32 12.34
CA GLU A 314 -7.54 -7.95 13.63
C GLU A 314 -7.72 -6.93 14.75
N THR A 315 -8.61 -7.25 15.68
CA THR A 315 -8.80 -6.56 16.96
C THR A 315 -9.05 -7.61 18.02
N VAL A 316 -9.05 -7.21 19.30
CA VAL A 316 -9.50 -8.09 20.39
C VAL A 316 -10.91 -8.63 20.08
N GLY A 317 -11.06 -9.95 20.16
CA GLY A 317 -12.26 -10.73 19.85
C GLY A 317 -12.44 -11.16 18.39
N MET A 318 -11.63 -10.68 17.44
CA MET A 318 -11.88 -10.94 16.01
C MET A 318 -10.65 -10.81 15.12
N GLN A 319 -10.44 -11.79 14.23
CA GLN A 319 -9.52 -11.71 13.11
C GLN A 319 -10.24 -11.94 11.78
N ILE A 320 -9.94 -11.14 10.77
CA ILE A 320 -10.41 -11.30 9.40
C ILE A 320 -9.20 -11.38 8.48
N ILE A 321 -9.12 -12.47 7.70
CA ILE A 321 -8.03 -12.70 6.75
C ILE A 321 -8.57 -12.76 5.32
N TYR A 322 -7.84 -12.17 4.38
CA TYR A 322 -8.03 -12.42 2.96
C TYR A 322 -6.98 -13.40 2.48
N GLN A 323 -7.43 -14.46 1.82
CA GLN A 323 -6.57 -15.54 1.35
C GLN A 323 -6.84 -15.82 -0.12
N HIS A 324 -5.77 -15.94 -0.92
CA HIS A 324 -5.85 -16.57 -2.23
C HIS A 324 -5.99 -18.07 -2.05
N ASN A 325 -6.86 -18.69 -2.83
CA ASN A 325 -7.02 -20.13 -2.87
C ASN A 325 -7.45 -20.51 -4.28
N TYR A 326 -6.49 -20.71 -5.17
CA TYR A 326 -6.76 -21.05 -6.56
C TYR A 326 -5.61 -21.87 -7.16
N ASP A 327 -5.92 -22.55 -8.26
CA ASP A 327 -4.91 -23.17 -9.12
C ASP A 327 -4.54 -22.21 -10.25
N LYS A 328 -3.25 -22.07 -10.55
CA LYS A 328 -2.76 -21.38 -11.74
C LYS A 328 -2.15 -22.38 -12.71
N PHE A 329 -2.46 -22.20 -13.98
CA PHE A 329 -1.99 -23.07 -15.06
C PHE A 329 -1.54 -22.21 -16.25
N TYR A 330 -0.32 -22.42 -16.74
CA TYR A 330 0.21 -21.72 -17.90
C TYR A 330 -0.30 -22.36 -19.19
N ARG A 331 -1.05 -21.59 -20.00
CA ARG A 331 -1.45 -21.98 -21.34
C ARG A 331 -0.44 -21.49 -22.36
N GLU A 332 0.40 -22.39 -22.86
CA GLU A 332 1.43 -22.08 -23.87
C GLU A 332 0.86 -21.40 -25.11
N ASN A 333 -0.27 -21.90 -25.65
CA ASN A 333 -0.91 -21.35 -26.85
C ASN A 333 -1.37 -19.89 -26.68
N GLU A 334 -1.71 -19.49 -25.46
CA GLU A 334 -2.19 -18.14 -25.14
C GLU A 334 -1.09 -17.28 -24.49
N LYS A 335 0.09 -17.87 -24.24
CA LYS A 335 1.24 -17.27 -23.52
C LYS A 335 0.84 -16.56 -22.22
N ARG A 336 -0.08 -17.16 -21.46
CA ARG A 336 -0.57 -16.60 -20.19
C ARG A 336 -0.95 -17.67 -19.19
N TYR A 337 -0.88 -17.31 -17.91
CA TYR A 337 -1.50 -18.08 -16.84
C TYR A 337 -3.01 -17.88 -16.84
N ILE A 338 -3.74 -18.96 -16.57
CA ILE A 338 -5.17 -18.94 -16.26
C ILE A 338 -5.39 -19.37 -14.81
N ILE A 339 -6.41 -18.82 -14.19
CA ILE A 339 -6.84 -19.18 -12.83
C ILE A 339 -7.97 -20.20 -12.94
N LEU A 340 -7.87 -21.28 -12.16
CA LEU A 340 -8.84 -22.36 -12.05
C LEU A 340 -9.18 -22.59 -10.57
N ASN A 341 -10.37 -23.17 -10.31
CA ASN A 341 -10.82 -23.55 -8.96
C ASN A 341 -10.74 -22.43 -7.91
N ASP A 342 -10.97 -21.18 -8.32
CA ASP A 342 -10.82 -20.03 -7.44
C ASP A 342 -11.84 -20.04 -6.30
N LYS A 343 -11.31 -20.18 -5.09
CA LYS A 343 -11.98 -20.14 -3.80
C LYS A 343 -11.41 -19.03 -2.94
N SER A 344 -10.67 -18.09 -3.50
CA SER A 344 -10.13 -16.94 -2.77
C SER A 344 -11.24 -16.17 -2.07
N GLY A 345 -10.92 -15.55 -0.94
CA GLY A 345 -11.92 -14.77 -0.23
C GLY A 345 -11.55 -14.49 1.22
N TRP A 346 -12.49 -13.85 1.87
CA TRP A 346 -12.36 -13.43 3.25
C TRP A 346 -12.87 -14.51 4.20
N SER A 347 -12.17 -14.70 5.30
CA SER A 347 -12.64 -15.52 6.41
C SER A 347 -12.48 -14.80 7.74
N LYS A 348 -13.39 -15.07 8.67
CA LYS A 348 -13.48 -14.45 9.99
C LYS A 348 -13.28 -15.51 11.05
N ASN A 349 -12.33 -15.29 11.95
CA ASN A 349 -12.06 -16.08 13.14
C ASN A 349 -12.57 -15.33 14.37
N VAL A 350 -13.31 -16.04 15.23
CA VAL A 350 -13.79 -15.57 16.54
C VAL A 350 -13.72 -16.71 17.56
N PHE A 351 -13.67 -16.38 18.85
CA PHE A 351 -13.83 -17.39 19.91
C PHE A 351 -15.29 -17.83 20.03
N ASP A 352 -15.51 -19.14 20.19
CA ASP A 352 -16.81 -19.72 20.50
C ASP A 352 -17.17 -19.45 21.96
N MET A 353 -18.12 -18.54 22.20
CA MET A 353 -18.60 -18.21 23.54
C MET A 353 -19.31 -19.39 24.24
N THR A 354 -19.72 -20.43 23.49
CA THR A 354 -20.42 -21.60 24.03
C THR A 354 -19.50 -22.79 24.29
N LYS A 355 -18.28 -22.79 23.73
CA LYS A 355 -17.30 -23.87 23.90
C LYS A 355 -15.95 -23.25 24.22
N SER A 356 -15.60 -23.26 25.51
CA SER A 356 -14.43 -22.62 26.10
C SER A 356 -13.19 -22.66 25.18
N GLY A 357 -12.90 -21.53 24.52
CA GLY A 357 -11.67 -21.30 23.76
C GLY A 357 -11.58 -21.96 22.38
N LYS A 358 -12.66 -22.55 21.84
CA LYS A 358 -12.64 -23.06 20.46
C LYS A 358 -12.72 -21.90 19.45
N ILE A 359 -11.94 -21.95 18.38
CA ILE A 359 -12.00 -20.96 17.30
C ILE A 359 -13.08 -21.38 16.30
N VAL A 360 -13.94 -20.43 15.91
CA VAL A 360 -14.92 -20.58 14.83
C VAL A 360 -14.46 -19.75 13.64
N THR A 361 -14.24 -20.41 12.51
CA THR A 361 -13.92 -19.77 11.24
C THR A 361 -15.15 -19.76 10.33
N SER A 362 -15.54 -18.60 9.83
CA SER A 362 -16.63 -18.45 8.86
C SER A 362 -16.19 -17.68 7.61
N ARG A 363 -16.79 -17.98 6.46
CA ARG A 363 -16.58 -17.21 5.22
C ARG A 363 -17.26 -15.85 5.34
N VAL A 364 -16.59 -14.82 4.84
CA VAL A 364 -17.12 -13.47 4.69
C VAL A 364 -17.27 -13.19 3.20
N PHE A 365 -18.49 -12.91 2.77
CA PHE A 365 -18.80 -12.51 1.40
C PHE A 365 -18.94 -10.98 1.37
N ILE A 366 -18.21 -10.33 0.46
CA ILE A 366 -18.10 -8.87 0.33
C ILE A 366 -18.66 -8.44 -1.02
#